data_AF-A0A9P6NBU8-F1
#
_entry.id   AF-A0A9P6NBU8-F1
#
_cell.length_a   1.000
_cell.length_b   1.000
_cell.length_c   1.000
_cell.angle_alpha   90.00
_cell.angle_beta   90.00
_cell.angle_gamma   90.00
#
_symmetry.space_group_name_H-M   'P 1'
#
loop_
_entity.id
_entity.type
_entity.pdbx_description
1 polymer ?
#
loop_
_entity_poly.entity_id
_entity_poly.type
_entity_poly.pdbx_seq_one_letter_code
_entity_poly.pdbx_strand_id
1 'polypeptide(L)'
;MTTSTSDPSISTTSRAISIQDNTTYEEEECDGLSDSSEAREVPPTWISLRLTHLIILIPLSFIVIPALAVTPVCLWYLNGFNQNYTFFKTFFTPFLLGCLGFLACFGLKKSILDSLIQVLFQQQPHHHHVSFNLAVCLVLQVALTELIRLAFLVNQKEPDSRILPTDLIIQADSVEKSFRIQSRLPLDIHFFIVFWVGLGWSFMELIVIGCSEWIQQVILYKHVLFEKEDEEPQIGNEENIAIRDVHPSEPLQPSQQVAAHVVTIPNNRSRNLLNNSMPRVETQPSDSSTSYPCLHDHSKVSGVPDLNKQLHYRSASSKHTPRSANFLTTAESAIMRPGTSIKTNVQIGEGTYQLSRAIPAPEIEHESEWDLNEDLAEIEILRIAMESVQRQSVENAIGLAIWQIPWFIIWIWRLNSTLLTIAISLLLSRGIFSIGVNTTIRRSVGYLALVIILKSVVVILWSFQIKAIGLIPLTYITLLICLSSFVSSLGLWGLLS
;
A
#
# COMPACT_ATOMS: atom_id res chain seq x y z
N MET A 1 35.51 1.59 58.73
CA MET A 1 35.22 0.91 57.45
C MET A 1 34.05 1.64 56.80
N THR A 2 34.36 2.61 55.97
CA THR A 2 33.40 3.47 55.25
C THR A 2 33.51 3.13 53.78
N THR A 3 32.52 2.43 53.24
CA THR A 3 32.40 2.11 51.82
C THR A 3 31.76 3.29 51.10
N SER A 4 32.54 3.96 50.26
CA SER A 4 32.09 5.01 49.35
C SER A 4 31.27 4.42 48.22
N THR A 5 29.98 4.72 48.20
CA THR A 5 29.11 4.56 47.03
C THR A 5 29.37 5.68 46.04
N SER A 6 29.91 5.34 44.88
CA SER A 6 30.05 6.21 43.72
C SER A 6 28.77 6.16 42.87
N ASP A 7 28.07 7.28 42.75
CA ASP A 7 26.94 7.44 41.86
C ASP A 7 27.41 7.57 40.38
N PRO A 8 26.71 6.94 39.42
CA PRO A 8 27.00 7.14 38.00
C PRO A 8 26.34 8.44 37.52
N SER A 9 27.15 9.45 37.23
CA SER A 9 26.73 10.67 36.53
C SER A 9 26.35 10.34 35.09
N ILE A 10 25.04 10.34 34.79
CA ILE A 10 24.53 10.31 33.43
C ILE A 10 24.69 11.72 32.85
N SER A 11 25.65 11.89 31.95
CA SER A 11 25.83 13.12 31.17
C SER A 11 24.75 13.20 30.08
N THR A 12 23.64 13.86 30.37
CA THR A 12 22.72 14.34 29.34
C THR A 12 23.35 15.56 28.65
N THR A 13 23.98 15.35 27.50
CA THR A 13 24.36 16.42 26.56
C THR A 13 23.10 17.07 25.98
N SER A 14 22.56 18.05 26.71
CA SER A 14 21.63 19.03 26.16
C SER A 14 22.43 19.98 25.27
N ARG A 15 22.36 19.78 23.95
CA ARG A 15 22.94 20.67 22.95
C ARG A 15 21.99 21.86 22.80
N ALA A 16 22.13 22.84 23.68
CA ALA A 16 21.52 24.15 23.50
C ALA A 16 22.20 24.82 22.30
N ILE A 17 21.45 25.00 21.21
CA ILE A 17 21.88 25.80 20.06
C ILE A 17 21.82 27.26 20.51
N SER A 18 22.95 27.76 21.02
CA SER A 18 23.20 29.18 21.18
C SER A 18 23.58 29.72 19.82
N ILE A 19 22.67 30.49 19.21
CA ILE A 19 22.99 31.34 18.05
C ILE A 19 23.76 32.51 18.63
N GLN A 20 25.09 32.38 18.59
CA GLN A 20 26.00 33.45 18.96
C GLN A 20 26.45 34.11 17.66
N ASP A 21 25.86 35.26 17.35
CA ASP A 21 26.31 36.17 16.29
C ASP A 21 27.72 36.63 16.64
N ASN A 22 28.72 35.93 16.10
CA ASN A 22 30.11 36.31 16.19
C ASN A 22 30.59 36.66 14.78
N THR A 23 30.25 37.87 14.34
CA THR A 23 30.81 38.52 13.15
C THR A 23 32.26 38.90 13.43
N THR A 24 33.15 37.91 13.36
CA THR A 24 34.59 38.17 13.27
C THR A 24 34.99 37.82 11.84
N TYR A 25 35.23 38.86 11.05
CA TYR A 25 35.78 38.76 9.70
C TYR A 25 37.24 38.28 9.83
N GLU A 26 37.44 36.97 9.87
CA GLU A 26 38.74 36.40 9.56
C GLU A 26 38.80 36.25 8.03
N GLU A 27 39.70 37.03 7.43
CA GLU A 27 40.16 36.87 6.05
C GLU A 27 40.91 35.54 5.97
N GLU A 28 40.17 34.43 5.86
CA GLU A 28 40.75 33.14 5.47
C GLU A 28 41.13 33.20 3.99
N GLU A 29 42.44 33.32 3.80
CA GLU A 29 43.20 33.14 2.59
C GLU A 29 42.66 31.96 1.76
N CYS A 30 42.12 32.28 0.58
CA CYS A 30 41.53 31.34 -0.37
C CYS A 30 42.59 30.41 -0.99
N ASP A 31 43.03 29.41 -0.23
CA ASP A 31 43.77 28.29 -0.78
C ASP A 31 42.82 27.40 -1.59
N GLY A 32 43.02 27.43 -2.91
CA GLY A 32 42.46 26.57 -3.96
C GLY A 32 41.65 25.36 -3.50
N LEU A 33 40.40 25.62 -3.09
CA LEU A 33 39.38 24.59 -2.92
C LEU A 33 39.12 24.02 -4.30
N SER A 34 39.70 22.84 -4.52
CA SER A 34 39.36 21.90 -5.58
C SER A 34 37.85 21.96 -5.82
N ASP A 35 37.45 22.54 -6.96
CA ASP A 35 36.12 22.44 -7.53
C ASP A 35 35.83 20.94 -7.75
N SER A 36 35.50 20.23 -6.66
CA SER A 36 34.79 18.98 -6.75
C SER A 36 33.43 19.39 -7.26
N SER A 37 33.31 19.41 -8.59
CA SER A 37 32.07 19.53 -9.31
C SER A 37 31.17 18.39 -8.84
N GLU A 38 30.53 18.58 -7.70
CA GLU A 38 29.51 17.70 -7.17
C GLU A 38 28.51 17.60 -8.31
N ALA A 39 28.44 16.42 -8.91
CA ALA A 39 27.76 16.22 -10.17
C ALA A 39 26.32 16.67 -9.95
N ARG A 40 25.96 17.86 -10.47
CA ARG A 40 24.62 18.41 -10.32
C ARG A 40 23.67 17.39 -10.91
N GLU A 41 22.92 16.71 -10.05
CA GLU A 41 21.89 15.78 -10.48
C GLU A 41 20.85 16.58 -11.26
N VAL A 42 20.86 16.43 -12.58
CA VAL A 42 19.87 17.07 -13.44
C VAL A 42 18.55 16.35 -13.20
N PRO A 43 17.48 17.05 -12.77
CA PRO A 43 16.19 16.42 -12.53
C PRO A 43 15.67 15.79 -13.83
N PRO A 44 14.98 14.63 -13.76
CA PRO A 44 14.43 14.00 -14.94
C PRO A 44 13.33 14.88 -15.55
N THR A 45 13.16 14.81 -16.87
CA THR A 45 12.04 15.46 -17.54
C THR A 45 10.71 14.91 -17.02
N TRP A 46 9.66 15.74 -17.03
CA TRP A 46 8.31 15.33 -16.61
C TRP A 46 7.84 14.05 -17.31
N ILE A 47 8.11 13.95 -18.61
CA ILE A 47 7.74 12.79 -19.43
C ILE A 47 8.45 11.53 -18.93
N SER A 48 9.75 11.63 -18.61
CA SER A 48 10.53 10.51 -18.06
C SER A 48 9.99 10.06 -16.69
N LEU A 49 9.68 11.01 -15.80
CA LEU A 49 9.10 10.72 -14.49
C LEU A 49 7.75 10.00 -14.63
N ARG A 50 6.85 10.55 -15.45
CA ARG A 50 5.52 9.99 -15.70
C ARG A 50 5.60 8.61 -16.34
N LEU A 51 6.48 8.42 -17.33
CA LEU A 51 6.63 7.13 -18.00
C LEU A 51 7.17 6.06 -17.02
N THR A 52 8.22 6.38 -16.28
CA THR A 52 8.85 5.45 -15.34
C THR A 52 7.89 5.07 -14.21
N HIS A 53 7.19 6.04 -13.64
CA HIS A 53 6.40 5.81 -12.43
C HIS A 53 4.91 5.49 -12.66
N LEU A 54 4.33 5.84 -13.81
CA LEU A 54 2.93 5.56 -14.10
C LEU A 54 2.79 4.39 -15.08
N ILE A 55 3.61 4.37 -16.13
CA ILE A 55 3.48 3.36 -17.19
C ILE A 55 4.17 2.05 -16.81
N ILE A 56 5.31 2.09 -16.11
CA ILE A 56 6.02 0.86 -15.73
C ILE A 56 5.52 0.33 -14.37
N LEU A 57 5.47 1.19 -13.36
CA LEU A 57 5.19 0.77 -11.99
C LEU A 57 3.77 0.23 -11.80
N ILE A 58 2.76 0.86 -12.43
CA ILE A 58 1.36 0.42 -12.27
C ILE A 58 1.18 -1.00 -12.83
N PRO A 59 1.50 -1.32 -14.10
CA PRO A 59 1.43 -2.68 -14.61
C PRO A 59 2.30 -3.67 -13.83
N LEU A 60 3.51 -3.26 -13.42
CA LEU A 60 4.39 -4.11 -12.62
C LEU A 60 3.78 -4.46 -11.25
N SER A 61 3.06 -3.52 -10.64
CA SER A 61 2.29 -3.75 -9.42
C SER A 61 1.12 -4.69 -9.66
N PHE A 62 0.46 -4.59 -10.82
CA PHE A 62 -0.57 -5.54 -11.23
C PHE A 62 -0.06 -6.95 -11.45
N ILE A 63 1.19 -7.16 -11.89
CA ILE A 63 1.79 -8.49 -12.09
C ILE A 63 1.95 -9.26 -10.78
N VAL A 64 2.13 -8.57 -9.65
CA VAL A 64 2.29 -9.20 -8.32
C VAL A 64 1.07 -10.05 -7.96
N ILE A 65 -0.14 -9.59 -8.28
CA ILE A 65 -1.38 -10.25 -7.89
C ILE A 65 -1.59 -11.59 -8.63
N PRO A 66 -1.49 -11.67 -9.98
CA PRO A 66 -1.49 -12.94 -10.70
C PRO A 66 -0.35 -13.86 -10.28
N ALA A 67 0.87 -13.34 -10.07
CA ALA A 67 2.00 -14.16 -9.65
C ALA A 67 1.73 -14.86 -8.30
N LEU A 68 1.15 -14.14 -7.34
CA LEU A 68 0.74 -14.72 -6.06
C LEU A 68 -0.50 -15.62 -6.19
N ALA A 69 -1.42 -15.33 -7.12
CA ALA A 69 -2.61 -16.14 -7.40
C ALA A 69 -2.28 -17.49 -8.05
N VAL A 70 -1.21 -17.57 -8.85
CA VAL A 70 -0.78 -18.82 -9.50
C VAL A 70 -0.43 -19.89 -8.45
N THR A 71 0.21 -19.49 -7.35
CA THR A 71 0.64 -20.42 -6.29
C THR A 71 -0.51 -21.26 -5.70
N PRO A 72 -1.59 -20.69 -5.15
CA PRO A 72 -2.73 -21.47 -4.64
C PRO A 72 -3.47 -22.21 -5.76
N VAL A 73 -3.53 -21.68 -6.99
CA VAL A 73 -4.17 -22.40 -8.12
C VAL A 73 -3.39 -23.66 -8.49
N CYS A 74 -2.07 -23.57 -8.57
CA CYS A 74 -1.21 -24.72 -8.80
C CYS A 74 -1.32 -25.74 -7.66
N LEU A 75 -1.29 -25.29 -6.40
CA LEU A 75 -1.48 -26.15 -5.24
C LEU A 75 -2.84 -26.86 -5.24
N TRP A 76 -3.91 -26.15 -5.62
CA TRP A 76 -5.24 -26.73 -5.77
C TRP A 76 -5.25 -27.85 -6.81
N TYR A 77 -4.67 -27.59 -7.99
CA TYR A 77 -4.60 -28.55 -9.08
C TYR A 77 -3.77 -29.80 -8.71
N LEU A 78 -2.62 -29.59 -8.07
CA LEU A 78 -1.72 -30.67 -7.64
C LEU A 78 -2.34 -31.57 -6.56
N ASN A 79 -3.21 -31.03 -5.70
CA ASN A 79 -3.89 -31.79 -4.66
C ASN A 79 -5.08 -32.61 -5.16
N GLY A 80 -5.40 -32.56 -6.46
CA GLY A 80 -6.48 -33.34 -7.05
C GLY A 80 -7.86 -33.01 -6.49
N PHE A 81 -8.07 -31.78 -6.02
CA PHE A 81 -9.37 -31.36 -5.53
C PHE A 81 -10.43 -31.55 -6.61
N ASN A 82 -11.50 -32.27 -6.23
CA ASN A 82 -12.54 -32.74 -7.14
C ASN A 82 -13.16 -31.60 -7.97
N GLN A 83 -13.46 -31.90 -9.24
CA GLN A 83 -14.11 -30.98 -10.20
C GLN A 83 -15.48 -30.45 -9.73
N ASN A 84 -16.05 -31.02 -8.67
CA ASN A 84 -17.34 -30.61 -8.12
C ASN A 84 -17.34 -29.20 -7.51
N TYR A 85 -16.16 -28.69 -7.11
CA TYR A 85 -16.05 -27.29 -6.73
C TYR A 85 -15.89 -26.45 -7.98
N THR A 86 -16.90 -25.62 -8.28
CA THR A 86 -16.76 -24.66 -9.36
C THR A 86 -15.63 -23.69 -8.99
N PHE A 87 -14.63 -23.59 -9.88
CA PHE A 87 -13.50 -22.66 -9.77
C PHE A 87 -13.98 -21.26 -9.31
N PHE A 88 -15.11 -20.83 -9.87
CA PHE A 88 -15.73 -19.54 -9.56
C PHE A 88 -16.15 -19.41 -8.08
N LYS A 89 -16.85 -20.40 -7.49
CA LYS A 89 -17.29 -20.34 -6.08
C LYS A 89 -16.09 -20.35 -5.12
N THR A 90 -15.03 -21.08 -5.45
CA THR A 90 -13.88 -21.29 -4.56
C THR A 90 -12.88 -20.13 -4.59
N PHE A 91 -12.71 -19.48 -5.74
CA PHE A 91 -11.66 -18.46 -5.91
C PHE A 91 -12.21 -17.07 -6.13
N PHE A 92 -13.19 -16.92 -7.03
CA PHE A 92 -13.68 -15.61 -7.44
C PHE A 92 -14.59 -14.97 -6.40
N THR A 93 -15.50 -15.74 -5.79
CA THR A 93 -16.39 -15.22 -4.74
C THR A 93 -15.61 -14.69 -3.51
N PRO A 94 -14.64 -15.44 -2.94
CA PRO A 94 -13.85 -14.93 -1.82
C PRO A 94 -12.97 -13.74 -2.21
N PHE A 95 -12.41 -13.73 -3.42
CA PHE A 95 -11.68 -12.58 -3.95
C PHE A 95 -12.53 -11.32 -4.02
N LEU A 96 -13.72 -11.38 -4.64
CA LEU A 96 -14.65 -10.25 -4.71
C LEU A 96 -15.07 -9.78 -3.32
N LEU A 97 -15.28 -10.70 -2.38
CA LEU A 97 -15.59 -10.35 -1.01
C LEU A 97 -14.44 -9.59 -0.34
N GLY A 98 -13.19 -10.02 -0.57
CA GLY A 98 -12.01 -9.27 -0.15
C GLY A 98 -12.00 -7.84 -0.68
N CYS A 99 -12.33 -7.67 -1.97
CA CYS A 99 -12.44 -6.34 -2.60
C CYS A 99 -13.53 -5.49 -1.95
N LEU A 100 -14.74 -6.05 -1.76
CA LEU A 100 -15.87 -5.36 -1.13
C LEU A 100 -15.57 -5.01 0.33
N GLY A 101 -14.91 -5.91 1.06
CA GLY A 101 -14.50 -5.69 2.44
C GLY A 101 -13.52 -4.53 2.57
N PHE A 102 -12.55 -4.44 1.65
CA PHE A 102 -11.65 -3.29 1.58
C PHE A 102 -12.42 -1.99 1.31
N LEU A 103 -13.32 -1.96 0.32
CA LEU A 103 -14.07 -0.75 -0.04
C LEU A 103 -14.95 -0.25 1.12
N ALA A 104 -15.63 -1.18 1.80
CA ALA A 104 -16.41 -0.87 2.99
C ALA A 104 -15.52 -0.28 4.10
N CYS A 105 -14.34 -0.89 4.33
CA CYS A 105 -13.37 -0.40 5.29
C CYS A 105 -12.83 0.98 4.91
N PHE A 106 -12.54 1.23 3.64
CA PHE A 106 -12.02 2.51 3.15
C PHE A 106 -13.03 3.64 3.36
N GLY A 107 -14.30 3.42 3.03
CA GLY A 107 -15.37 4.39 3.26
C GLY A 107 -15.55 4.72 4.74
N LEU A 108 -15.57 3.70 5.60
CA LEU A 108 -15.69 3.87 7.05
C LEU A 108 -14.47 4.57 7.65
N LYS A 109 -13.26 4.19 7.22
CA LYS A 109 -12.00 4.75 7.70
C LYS A 109 -11.97 6.26 7.53
N LYS A 110 -12.36 6.79 6.36
CA LYS A 110 -12.33 8.23 6.11
C LYS A 110 -13.23 8.99 7.08
N SER A 111 -14.49 8.57 7.20
CA SER A 111 -15.46 9.22 8.10
C SER A 111 -15.05 9.17 9.58
N ILE A 112 -14.53 8.03 10.04
CA ILE A 112 -14.08 7.87 11.42
C ILE A 112 -12.81 8.67 11.68
N LEU A 113 -11.87 8.70 10.73
CA LEU A 113 -10.64 9.46 10.85
C LEU A 113 -10.91 10.96 10.96
N ASP A 114 -11.76 11.50 10.08
CA ASP A 114 -12.12 12.92 10.10
C ASP A 114 -12.78 13.30 11.43
N SER A 115 -13.67 12.44 11.94
CA SER A 115 -14.32 12.64 13.24
C SER A 115 -13.33 12.56 14.40
N LEU A 116 -12.39 11.60 14.36
CA LEU A 116 -11.39 11.42 15.41
C LEU A 116 -10.38 12.56 15.44
N ILE A 117 -9.92 13.01 14.28
CA ILE A 117 -9.04 14.17 14.13
C ILE A 117 -9.74 15.39 14.71
N GLN A 118 -11.00 15.65 14.34
CA GLN A 118 -11.76 16.76 14.89
C GLN A 118 -11.84 16.71 16.43
N VAL A 119 -12.14 15.53 17.01
CA VAL A 119 -12.23 15.37 18.47
C VAL A 119 -10.86 15.53 19.16
N LEU A 120 -9.80 14.94 18.61
CA LEU A 120 -8.46 14.96 19.21
C LEU A 120 -7.83 16.35 19.13
N PHE A 121 -7.99 17.07 18.01
CA PHE A 121 -7.43 18.41 17.83
C PHE A 121 -8.24 19.48 18.55
N GLN A 122 -9.55 19.28 18.76
CA GLN A 122 -10.37 20.22 19.52
C GLN A 122 -10.02 20.22 21.02
N GLN A 123 -9.44 19.14 21.56
CA GLN A 123 -9.23 19.02 23.00
C GLN A 123 -7.92 19.62 23.54
N GLN A 124 -6.84 19.79 22.75
CA GLN A 124 -5.58 20.33 23.29
C GLN A 124 -4.69 21.07 22.26
N PRO A 125 -4.35 22.35 22.50
CA PRO A 125 -3.40 23.11 21.67
C PRO A 125 -1.91 22.91 22.04
N HIS A 126 -1.57 22.01 22.96
CA HIS A 126 -0.17 21.85 23.41
C HIS A 126 0.65 20.96 22.45
N HIS A 127 1.68 21.55 21.83
CA HIS A 127 2.53 20.95 20.79
C HIS A 127 3.15 19.58 21.11
N HIS A 128 3.38 19.24 22.38
CA HIS A 128 4.01 17.96 22.75
C HIS A 128 3.09 16.73 22.59
N HIS A 129 1.77 16.90 22.51
CA HIS A 129 0.84 15.77 22.40
C HIS A 129 0.53 15.37 20.96
N VAL A 130 0.98 16.13 19.96
CA VAL A 130 0.63 15.88 18.55
C VAL A 130 1.12 14.51 18.06
N SER A 131 2.38 14.15 18.35
CA SER A 131 2.95 12.86 17.94
C SER A 131 2.27 11.67 18.61
N PHE A 132 1.90 11.80 19.88
CA PHE A 132 1.19 10.76 20.61
C PHE A 132 -0.24 10.58 20.08
N ASN A 133 -0.97 11.68 19.88
CA ASN A 133 -2.33 11.65 19.33
C ASN A 133 -2.36 11.03 17.93
N LEU A 134 -1.35 11.33 17.10
CA LEU A 134 -1.19 10.72 15.79
C LEU A 134 -0.92 9.22 15.89
N ALA A 135 -0.03 8.77 16.80
CA ALA A 135 0.22 7.36 17.02
C ALA A 135 -1.05 6.61 17.48
N VAL A 136 -1.82 7.17 18.42
CA VAL A 136 -3.09 6.60 18.88
C VAL A 136 -4.09 6.51 17.73
N CYS A 137 -4.20 7.55 16.92
CA CYS A 137 -5.06 7.59 15.74
C CYS A 137 -4.69 6.48 14.74
N LEU A 138 -3.40 6.28 14.46
CA LEU A 138 -2.90 5.22 13.60
C LEU A 138 -3.21 3.82 14.15
N VAL A 139 -3.02 3.60 15.46
CA VAL A 139 -3.35 2.32 16.11
C VAL A 139 -4.85 2.03 16.05
N LEU A 140 -5.69 3.03 16.31
CA LEU A 140 -7.15 2.87 16.22
C LEU A 140 -7.59 2.57 14.78
N GLN A 141 -7.00 3.24 13.79
CA GLN A 141 -7.26 2.97 12.38
C GLN A 141 -6.87 1.53 12.00
N VAL A 142 -5.72 1.05 12.49
CA VAL A 142 -5.27 -0.34 12.30
C VAL A 142 -6.28 -1.29 12.95
N ALA A 143 -6.64 -1.07 14.21
CA ALA A 143 -7.60 -1.92 14.93
C ALA A 143 -8.95 -2.01 14.22
N LEU A 144 -9.51 -0.88 13.77
CA LEU A 144 -10.75 -0.84 13.02
C LEU A 144 -10.67 -1.64 11.72
N THR A 145 -9.57 -1.46 10.97
CA THR A 145 -9.35 -2.15 9.70
C THR A 145 -9.33 -3.67 9.89
N GLU A 146 -8.62 -4.14 10.91
CA GLU A 146 -8.49 -5.57 11.19
C GLU A 146 -9.76 -6.16 11.83
N LEU A 147 -10.53 -5.39 12.58
CA LEU A 147 -11.85 -5.77 13.08
C LEU A 147 -12.84 -6.00 11.93
N ILE A 148 -12.88 -5.08 10.96
CA ILE A 148 -13.73 -5.22 9.78
C ILE A 148 -13.29 -6.45 8.97
N ARG A 149 -11.98 -6.62 8.75
CA ARG A 149 -11.44 -7.81 8.08
C ARG A 149 -11.83 -9.10 8.79
N LEU A 150 -11.72 -9.13 10.13
CA LEU A 150 -12.16 -10.27 10.94
C LEU A 150 -13.66 -10.55 10.78
N ALA A 151 -14.50 -9.52 10.81
CA ALA A 151 -15.94 -9.66 10.61
C ALA A 151 -16.29 -10.28 9.25
N PHE A 152 -15.62 -9.85 8.18
CA PHE A 152 -15.76 -10.45 6.85
C PHE A 152 -15.34 -11.92 6.82
N LEU A 153 -14.23 -12.28 7.48
CA LEU A 153 -13.78 -13.68 7.57
C LEU A 153 -14.73 -14.55 8.40
N VAL A 154 -15.31 -14.02 9.49
CA VAL A 154 -16.32 -14.74 10.28
C VAL A 154 -17.58 -15.01 9.45
N ASN A 155 -18.03 -14.04 8.66
CA ASN A 155 -19.20 -14.21 7.78
C ASN A 155 -18.99 -15.27 6.68
N GLN A 156 -17.73 -15.58 6.32
CA GLN A 156 -17.42 -16.65 5.36
C GLN A 156 -17.48 -18.05 5.94
N LYS A 157 -17.50 -18.20 7.28
CA LYS A 157 -17.53 -19.50 7.93
C LYS A 157 -18.88 -20.23 7.77
N GLU A 158 -19.96 -19.51 7.45
CA GLU A 158 -21.33 -20.00 7.66
C GLU A 158 -22.18 -20.48 6.45
N PRO A 159 -21.75 -20.55 5.18
CA PRO A 159 -22.73 -20.77 4.10
C PRO A 159 -23.22 -22.22 3.93
N ASP A 160 -22.40 -23.26 4.18
CA ASP A 160 -22.70 -24.60 3.65
C ASP A 160 -23.17 -25.65 4.69
N SER A 161 -23.15 -25.37 6.01
CA SER A 161 -23.53 -26.39 7.01
C SER A 161 -25.04 -26.54 7.25
N ARG A 162 -25.89 -25.67 6.68
CA ARG A 162 -27.35 -25.68 6.94
C ARG A 162 -28.20 -26.22 5.79
N ILE A 163 -27.61 -26.53 4.62
CA ILE A 163 -28.39 -26.85 3.41
C ILE A 163 -28.10 -28.26 2.86
N LEU A 164 -27.12 -29.02 3.39
CA LEU A 164 -26.93 -30.40 2.91
C LEU A 164 -28.08 -31.29 3.42
N PRO A 165 -28.98 -31.80 2.55
CA PRO A 165 -30.04 -32.69 2.99
C PRO A 165 -29.42 -33.97 3.54
N THR A 166 -29.79 -34.31 4.77
CA THR A 166 -29.30 -35.45 5.55
C THR A 166 -29.38 -36.79 4.81
N ASP A 167 -30.23 -36.87 3.79
CA ASP A 167 -30.54 -38.10 3.05
C ASP A 167 -29.40 -38.57 2.11
N LEU A 168 -28.45 -37.70 1.71
CA LEU A 168 -27.31 -38.09 0.86
C LEU A 168 -26.10 -38.63 1.65
N ILE A 169 -26.10 -38.51 2.98
CA ILE A 169 -24.94 -38.87 3.82
C ILE A 169 -24.81 -40.39 3.99
N ILE A 170 -25.92 -41.14 3.89
CA ILE A 170 -25.92 -42.59 4.15
C ILE A 170 -25.26 -43.39 3.00
N GLN A 171 -25.17 -42.84 1.78
CA GLN A 171 -24.63 -43.58 0.62
C GLN A 171 -23.13 -43.35 0.38
N ALA A 172 -22.55 -42.26 0.90
CA ALA A 172 -21.15 -41.89 0.69
C ALA A 172 -20.16 -42.66 1.62
N ASP A 173 -20.63 -43.16 2.77
CA ASP A 173 -19.79 -43.78 3.80
C ASP A 173 -19.11 -45.10 3.37
N SER A 174 -19.63 -45.74 2.30
CA SER A 174 -19.09 -47.02 1.81
C SER A 174 -18.00 -46.88 0.75
N VAL A 175 -17.96 -45.77 0.00
CA VAL A 175 -16.99 -45.55 -1.09
C VAL A 175 -15.76 -44.78 -0.59
N GLU A 176 -15.93 -43.90 0.40
CA GLU A 176 -14.88 -42.99 0.88
C GLU A 176 -13.74 -43.68 1.65
N LYS A 177 -13.98 -44.88 2.18
CA LYS A 177 -12.97 -45.63 2.96
C LYS A 177 -11.78 -46.12 2.12
N SER A 178 -11.92 -46.19 0.79
CA SER A 178 -10.88 -46.70 -0.12
C SER A 178 -9.96 -45.61 -0.69
N PHE A 179 -10.36 -44.34 -0.67
CA PHE A 179 -9.59 -43.24 -1.28
C PHE A 179 -8.74 -42.42 -0.28
N ARG A 180 -8.82 -42.72 1.03
CA ARG A 180 -8.10 -41.99 2.10
C ARG A 180 -6.59 -42.24 2.18
N ILE A 181 -5.99 -43.02 1.28
CA ILE A 181 -4.61 -43.50 1.49
C ILE A 181 -3.53 -42.55 0.91
N GLN A 182 -3.82 -41.50 0.12
CA GLN A 182 -2.71 -40.83 -0.56
C GLN A 182 -2.79 -39.34 -0.92
N SER A 183 -3.54 -38.50 -0.19
CA SER A 183 -3.26 -37.05 -0.20
C SER A 183 -2.21 -36.72 0.86
N ARG A 184 -0.96 -36.50 0.42
CA ARG A 184 0.20 -36.29 1.31
C ARG A 184 0.17 -34.99 2.13
N LEU A 185 -0.71 -34.03 1.81
CA LEU A 185 -0.94 -32.84 2.62
C LEU A 185 -2.46 -32.58 2.73
N PRO A 186 -3.06 -32.65 3.93
CA PRO A 186 -4.45 -32.25 4.13
C PRO A 186 -4.54 -30.72 4.16
N LEU A 187 -4.39 -30.07 3.00
CA LEU A 187 -4.58 -28.62 2.91
C LEU A 187 -6.08 -28.31 3.01
N ASP A 188 -6.45 -27.49 3.99
CA ASP A 188 -7.84 -27.17 4.26
C ASP A 188 -8.42 -26.23 3.17
N ILE A 189 -9.68 -26.46 2.75
CA ILE A 189 -10.40 -25.57 1.81
C ILE A 189 -10.42 -24.12 2.30
N HIS A 190 -10.47 -23.93 3.62
CA HIS A 190 -10.45 -22.61 4.25
C HIS A 190 -9.17 -21.83 3.98
N PHE A 191 -8.03 -22.52 3.76
CA PHE A 191 -6.78 -21.86 3.37
C PHE A 191 -6.98 -21.06 2.08
N PHE A 192 -7.55 -21.71 1.05
CA PHE A 192 -7.78 -21.08 -0.24
C PHE A 192 -8.75 -19.92 -0.12
N ILE A 193 -9.89 -20.11 0.54
CA ILE A 193 -10.90 -19.05 0.74
C ILE A 193 -10.25 -17.81 1.35
N VAL A 194 -9.47 -17.98 2.42
CA VAL A 194 -8.86 -16.86 3.12
C VAL A 194 -7.72 -16.24 2.33
N PHE A 195 -6.90 -17.05 1.65
CA PHE A 195 -5.85 -16.54 0.78
C PHE A 195 -6.44 -15.62 -0.29
N TRP A 196 -7.55 -16.03 -0.92
CA TRP A 196 -8.23 -15.24 -1.95
C TRP A 196 -8.92 -13.99 -1.39
N VAL A 197 -9.50 -14.04 -0.19
CA VAL A 197 -9.99 -12.84 0.51
C VAL A 197 -8.84 -11.85 0.74
N GLY A 198 -7.70 -12.32 1.25
CA GLY A 198 -6.52 -11.49 1.48
C GLY A 198 -5.97 -10.90 0.17
N LEU A 199 -5.96 -11.69 -0.90
CA LEU A 199 -5.51 -11.25 -2.22
C LEU A 199 -6.44 -10.16 -2.80
N GLY A 200 -7.76 -10.33 -2.69
CA GLY A 200 -8.75 -9.33 -3.12
C GLY A 200 -8.65 -8.03 -2.31
N TRP A 201 -8.43 -8.16 -1.01
CA TRP A 201 -8.15 -7.00 -0.14
C TRP A 201 -6.91 -6.24 -0.60
N SER A 202 -5.81 -6.97 -0.83
CA SER A 202 -4.55 -6.36 -1.30
C SER A 202 -4.68 -5.74 -2.68
N PHE A 203 -5.45 -6.35 -3.58
CA PHE A 203 -5.67 -5.82 -4.93
C PHE A 203 -6.34 -4.44 -4.86
N MET A 204 -7.39 -4.30 -4.05
CA MET A 204 -8.04 -3.00 -3.87
C MET A 204 -7.16 -2.00 -3.11
N GLU A 205 -6.38 -2.44 -2.13
CA GLU A 205 -5.39 -1.59 -1.46
C GLU A 205 -4.36 -1.03 -2.47
N LEU A 206 -3.87 -1.86 -3.37
CA LEU A 206 -2.93 -1.48 -4.42
C LEU A 206 -3.54 -0.49 -5.42
N ILE A 207 -4.79 -0.71 -5.85
CA ILE A 207 -5.47 0.18 -6.80
C ILE A 207 -5.88 1.50 -6.14
N VAL A 208 -6.64 1.42 -5.05
CA VAL A 208 -7.29 2.59 -4.46
C VAL A 208 -6.26 3.44 -3.73
N ILE A 209 -5.48 2.86 -2.82
CA ILE A 209 -4.49 3.63 -2.06
C ILE A 209 -3.24 3.77 -2.91
N GLY A 210 -2.74 2.67 -3.45
CA GLY A 210 -1.45 2.69 -4.11
C GLY A 210 -1.40 3.52 -5.39
N CYS A 211 -2.25 3.24 -6.37
CA CYS A 211 -2.21 3.97 -7.62
C CYS A 211 -2.70 5.41 -7.44
N SER A 212 -3.76 5.67 -6.66
CA SER A 212 -4.32 7.03 -6.56
C SER A 212 -3.41 8.01 -5.81
N GLU A 213 -2.87 7.63 -4.65
CA GLU A 213 -1.97 8.50 -3.88
C GLU A 213 -0.70 8.77 -4.66
N TRP A 214 -0.18 7.75 -5.34
CA TRP A 214 1.02 7.89 -6.15
C TRP A 214 0.81 8.78 -7.37
N ILE A 215 -0.33 8.65 -8.07
CA ILE A 215 -0.67 9.54 -9.18
C ILE A 215 -0.77 10.99 -8.69
N GLN A 216 -1.43 11.23 -7.55
CA GLN A 216 -1.52 12.57 -6.95
C GLN A 216 -0.12 13.12 -6.62
N GLN A 217 0.74 12.30 -6.01
CA GLN A 217 2.12 12.67 -5.69
C GLN A 217 2.94 13.01 -6.93
N VAL A 218 2.81 12.25 -8.02
CA VAL A 218 3.49 12.55 -9.28
C VAL A 218 2.94 13.84 -9.89
N ILE A 219 1.62 14.07 -9.87
CA ILE A 219 1.00 15.29 -10.42
C ILE A 219 1.55 16.57 -9.76
N LEU A 220 1.90 16.53 -8.47
CA LEU A 220 2.53 17.68 -7.77
C LEU A 220 3.87 18.12 -8.37
N TYR A 221 4.54 17.27 -9.16
CA TYR A 221 5.80 17.61 -9.85
C TYR A 221 5.60 18.20 -11.24
N LYS A 222 4.35 18.28 -11.72
CA LYS A 222 4.06 18.80 -13.07
C LYS A 222 4.65 20.21 -13.24
N HIS A 223 4.27 21.15 -12.39
CA HIS A 223 4.67 22.56 -12.53
C HIS A 223 6.20 22.75 -12.45
N VAL A 224 6.85 22.01 -11.55
CA VAL A 224 8.29 22.10 -11.26
C VAL A 224 9.16 21.61 -12.41
N LEU A 225 8.69 20.59 -13.13
CA LEU A 225 9.45 19.95 -14.19
C LEU A 225 9.15 20.51 -15.59
N PHE A 226 8.02 21.21 -15.78
CA PHE A 226 7.67 21.85 -17.04
C PHE A 226 8.30 23.24 -17.22
N GLU A 227 8.47 24.01 -16.14
CA GLU A 227 8.94 25.41 -16.20
C GLU A 227 10.34 25.59 -16.81
N LYS A 228 11.13 24.51 -16.91
CA LYS A 228 12.49 24.54 -17.47
C LYS A 228 12.58 24.34 -18.98
N GLU A 229 11.55 23.80 -19.64
CA GLU A 229 11.62 23.51 -21.08
C GLU A 229 11.24 24.72 -21.94
N ASP A 230 10.44 25.67 -21.42
CA ASP A 230 9.91 26.80 -22.21
C ASP A 230 10.68 28.13 -21.99
N GLU A 231 11.52 28.22 -20.96
CA GLU A 231 12.39 29.38 -20.70
C GLU A 231 13.78 29.23 -21.33
N GLU A 232 13.94 28.38 -22.35
CA GLU A 232 15.17 28.43 -23.16
C GLU A 232 15.22 29.83 -23.78
N PRO A 233 16.19 30.65 -23.37
CA PRO A 233 16.16 32.05 -23.69
C PRO A 233 16.32 32.18 -25.20
N GLN A 234 15.46 32.95 -25.84
CA GLN A 234 15.68 33.46 -27.19
C GLN A 234 16.88 34.44 -27.21
N ILE A 235 18.00 34.10 -26.57
CA ILE A 235 19.30 34.72 -26.76
C ILE A 235 19.81 34.17 -28.09
N GLY A 236 19.46 34.87 -29.17
CA GLY A 236 20.06 34.63 -30.46
C GLY A 236 19.13 34.90 -31.62
N ASN A 237 18.86 36.19 -31.90
CA ASN A 237 18.90 36.76 -33.25
C ASN A 237 18.44 38.25 -33.35
N GLU A 238 18.42 39.03 -32.26
CA GLU A 238 18.21 40.49 -32.38
C GLU A 238 19.49 41.31 -32.66
N GLU A 239 20.64 40.67 -32.89
CA GLU A 239 21.90 41.37 -33.21
C GLU A 239 22.21 41.48 -34.73
N ASN A 240 21.18 41.48 -35.59
CA ASN A 240 21.37 41.70 -37.03
C ASN A 240 20.37 42.67 -37.69
N ILE A 241 19.87 43.67 -36.94
CA ILE A 241 19.42 44.93 -37.56
C ILE A 241 20.62 45.87 -37.61
N ALA A 242 21.58 45.50 -38.45
CA ALA A 242 22.60 46.43 -38.92
C ALA A 242 21.89 47.55 -39.67
N ILE A 243 22.05 48.75 -39.15
CA ILE A 243 21.78 50.04 -39.80
C ILE A 243 22.39 49.98 -41.20
N ARG A 244 21.57 49.69 -42.21
CA ARG A 244 21.95 49.79 -43.61
C ARG A 244 21.64 51.21 -44.05
N ASP A 245 22.65 52.07 -43.94
CA ASP A 245 22.67 53.39 -44.55
C ASP A 245 22.29 53.29 -46.03
N VAL A 246 21.26 54.06 -46.38
CA VAL A 246 20.77 54.26 -47.73
C VAL A 246 21.76 55.17 -48.46
N HIS A 247 22.59 54.60 -49.33
CA HIS A 247 23.25 55.36 -50.39
C HIS A 247 22.81 54.80 -51.76
N PRO A 248 22.34 55.64 -52.70
CA PRO A 248 21.85 55.18 -53.98
C PRO A 248 22.95 55.07 -55.04
N SER A 249 22.71 54.17 -56.01
CA SER A 249 23.01 54.25 -57.45
C SER A 249 23.90 53.14 -58.03
N GLU A 250 23.34 52.53 -59.09
CA GLU A 250 24.00 52.03 -60.32
C GLU A 250 24.44 50.55 -60.46
N PRO A 251 24.46 50.00 -61.70
CA PRO A 251 23.54 48.92 -62.08
C PRO A 251 24.17 47.66 -62.71
N LEU A 252 23.34 46.62 -62.85
CA LEU A 252 23.29 45.57 -63.88
C LEU A 252 24.60 44.88 -64.35
N GLN A 253 24.70 43.56 -64.13
CA GLN A 253 24.64 42.55 -65.21
C GLN A 253 24.72 41.08 -64.67
N PRO A 254 24.34 40.07 -65.50
CA PRO A 254 23.72 38.83 -65.02
C PRO A 254 24.55 37.55 -65.24
N SER A 255 23.94 36.42 -64.90
CA SER A 255 24.20 35.01 -65.33
C SER A 255 25.14 34.21 -64.43
N GLN A 256 24.67 33.13 -63.79
CA GLN A 256 24.59 31.79 -64.42
C GLN A 256 24.12 30.72 -63.41
N GLN A 257 23.44 29.74 -63.99
CA GLN A 257 22.76 28.59 -63.38
C GLN A 257 23.72 27.44 -62.98
N VAL A 258 23.12 26.43 -62.35
CA VAL A 258 23.44 24.98 -62.39
C VAL A 258 24.34 24.45 -61.26
N ALA A 259 23.76 23.64 -60.35
CA ALA A 259 23.94 22.18 -60.32
C ALA A 259 23.52 21.59 -58.97
N ALA A 260 22.71 20.53 -59.05
CA ALA A 260 22.39 19.63 -57.96
C ALA A 260 23.63 18.83 -57.49
N HIS A 261 23.69 18.49 -56.20
CA HIS A 261 24.39 17.27 -55.80
C HIS A 261 23.72 16.58 -54.61
N VAL A 262 23.11 15.44 -54.94
CA VAL A 262 22.74 14.33 -54.07
C VAL A 262 24.02 13.58 -53.69
N VAL A 263 24.27 13.35 -52.39
CA VAL A 263 25.20 12.31 -51.87
C VAL A 263 24.68 11.85 -50.50
N THR A 264 23.92 10.76 -50.42
CA THR A 264 24.31 9.39 -50.01
C THR A 264 24.89 9.22 -48.60
N ILE A 265 24.10 8.53 -47.77
CA ILE A 265 24.45 7.87 -46.50
C ILE A 265 25.48 6.75 -46.73
N PRO A 266 26.36 6.46 -45.75
CA PRO A 266 26.64 5.06 -45.46
C PRO A 266 26.41 4.68 -44.00
N ASN A 267 25.53 3.71 -43.89
CA ASN A 267 25.33 2.74 -42.85
C ASN A 267 26.64 1.99 -42.59
N ASN A 268 27.10 1.87 -41.34
CA ASN A 268 28.09 0.85 -41.01
C ASN A 268 27.76 0.09 -39.73
N ARG A 269 27.62 -1.21 -39.96
CA ARG A 269 27.23 -2.29 -39.07
C ARG A 269 28.53 -3.01 -38.74
N SER A 270 28.91 -3.09 -37.47
CA SER A 270 29.96 -4.01 -37.04
C SER A 270 29.44 -4.91 -35.94
N ARG A 271 29.32 -6.17 -36.34
CA ARG A 271 29.09 -7.37 -35.54
C ARG A 271 30.41 -7.80 -34.91
N ASN A 272 30.28 -8.58 -33.84
CA ASN A 272 31.03 -9.81 -33.50
C ASN A 272 32.12 -9.79 -32.41
N LEU A 273 31.91 -10.78 -31.52
CA LEU A 273 32.87 -11.68 -30.82
C LEU A 273 33.37 -11.28 -29.43
N LEU A 274 32.91 -12.04 -28.42
CA LEU A 274 33.69 -12.97 -27.57
C LEU A 274 32.72 -13.53 -26.51
N ASN A 275 32.19 -14.76 -26.60
CA ASN A 275 32.80 -16.04 -26.20
C ASN A 275 33.56 -16.02 -24.87
N ASN A 276 33.02 -16.75 -23.88
CA ASN A 276 33.67 -17.51 -22.78
C ASN A 276 32.67 -17.57 -21.60
N SER A 277 32.45 -18.64 -20.84
CA SER A 277 32.80 -20.06 -20.87
C SER A 277 32.17 -20.61 -19.58
N MET A 278 31.30 -21.60 -19.69
CA MET A 278 30.70 -22.33 -18.57
C MET A 278 31.70 -23.33 -17.99
N PRO A 279 31.70 -23.60 -16.67
CA PRO A 279 32.17 -24.86 -16.14
C PRO A 279 30.99 -25.74 -15.72
N ARG A 280 30.91 -26.87 -16.42
CA ARG A 280 30.19 -28.10 -16.10
C ARG A 280 30.93 -28.78 -14.94
N VAL A 281 30.26 -29.06 -13.83
CA VAL A 281 30.79 -29.94 -12.77
C VAL A 281 30.00 -31.24 -12.78
N GLU A 282 30.75 -32.32 -12.91
CA GLU A 282 30.31 -33.70 -12.98
C GLU A 282 29.80 -34.23 -11.64
N THR A 283 28.83 -35.11 -11.78
CA THR A 283 28.27 -36.04 -10.81
C THR A 283 29.31 -37.06 -10.33
N GLN A 284 29.30 -37.38 -9.03
CA GLN A 284 29.71 -38.69 -8.54
C GLN A 284 28.78 -39.16 -7.41
N PRO A 285 28.33 -40.43 -7.42
CA PRO A 285 27.56 -41.04 -6.35
C PRO A 285 28.51 -41.69 -5.33
N SER A 286 28.19 -41.61 -4.05
CA SER A 286 28.84 -42.43 -3.02
C SER A 286 27.79 -43.08 -2.13
N ASP A 287 27.78 -44.40 -2.21
CA ASP A 287 27.14 -45.33 -1.30
C ASP A 287 27.72 -45.19 0.11
N SER A 288 26.86 -45.19 1.13
CA SER A 288 27.23 -45.75 2.42
C SER A 288 25.99 -46.24 3.17
N SER A 289 25.86 -47.56 3.13
CA SER A 289 25.14 -48.40 4.08
C SER A 289 25.40 -48.00 5.52
N THR A 290 24.35 -47.78 6.31
CA THR A 290 24.44 -47.95 7.77
C THR A 290 23.22 -48.74 8.26
N SER A 291 23.57 -49.76 9.02
CA SER A 291 22.80 -50.86 9.59
C SER A 291 21.85 -50.46 10.73
N TYR A 292 20.83 -51.30 10.90
CA TYR A 292 19.93 -51.44 12.05
C TYR A 292 20.63 -51.46 13.43
N PRO A 293 19.87 -51.19 14.51
CA PRO A 293 19.46 -52.35 15.31
C PRO A 293 17.98 -52.37 15.73
N CYS A 294 17.55 -53.60 15.97
CA CYS A 294 16.30 -54.09 16.52
C CYS A 294 15.99 -53.65 17.97
N LEU A 295 14.76 -54.01 18.37
CA LEU A 295 14.27 -54.31 19.73
C LEU A 295 13.79 -53.12 20.59
N HIS A 296 12.47 -52.99 20.75
CA HIS A 296 11.79 -53.63 21.88
C HIS A 296 10.26 -53.60 21.74
N ASP A 297 9.70 -54.80 21.74
CA ASP A 297 8.32 -55.11 22.13
C ASP A 297 8.01 -54.58 23.54
N HIS A 298 6.85 -53.95 23.70
CA HIS A 298 6.02 -54.18 24.89
C HIS A 298 4.54 -53.96 24.55
N SER A 299 3.88 -55.09 24.32
CA SER A 299 2.46 -55.30 24.51
C SER A 299 2.00 -54.80 25.89
N LYS A 300 0.94 -54.00 25.94
CA LYS A 300 -0.01 -54.05 27.07
C LYS A 300 -1.42 -53.71 26.59
N VAL A 301 -2.14 -54.80 26.35
CA VAL A 301 -3.59 -54.94 26.34
C VAL A 301 -4.13 -54.53 27.71
N SER A 302 -5.07 -53.59 27.74
CA SER A 302 -6.09 -53.36 28.78
C SER A 302 -6.94 -52.20 28.24
N GLY A 303 -8.21 -52.32 27.92
CA GLY A 303 -9.28 -53.02 28.61
C GLY A 303 -10.46 -52.05 28.53
N VAL A 304 -11.47 -52.42 27.74
CA VAL A 304 -12.76 -51.73 27.64
C VAL A 304 -13.48 -51.85 28.99
N PRO A 305 -14.21 -50.81 29.41
CA PRO A 305 -15.51 -51.07 30.00
C PRO A 305 -16.60 -50.29 29.26
N ASP A 306 -17.51 -51.07 28.69
CA ASP A 306 -18.89 -50.67 28.43
C ASP A 306 -19.50 -50.10 29.72
N LEU A 307 -20.05 -48.90 29.65
CA LEU A 307 -21.07 -48.49 30.61
C LEU A 307 -22.21 -47.77 29.89
N ASN A 308 -23.17 -48.60 29.46
CA ASN A 308 -24.57 -48.23 29.34
C ASN A 308 -25.05 -47.53 30.62
N LYS A 309 -25.48 -46.27 30.51
CA LYS A 309 -26.55 -45.73 31.35
C LYS A 309 -27.46 -44.81 30.51
N GLN A 310 -28.45 -45.47 29.91
CA GLN A 310 -29.79 -44.94 29.71
C GLN A 310 -30.33 -44.39 31.04
N LEU A 311 -30.80 -43.15 31.05
CA LEU A 311 -31.82 -42.70 31.99
C LEU A 311 -32.70 -41.65 31.29
N HIS A 312 -33.89 -42.12 30.92
CA HIS A 312 -35.06 -41.30 30.64
C HIS A 312 -35.52 -40.57 31.91
N TYR A 313 -35.86 -39.28 31.82
CA TYR A 313 -37.00 -38.59 32.46
C TYR A 313 -37.06 -37.16 31.88
N ARG A 314 -37.95 -36.88 30.92
CA ARG A 314 -39.33 -36.37 31.04
C ARG A 314 -39.44 -34.87 31.41
N SER A 315 -39.70 -34.09 30.37
CA SER A 315 -40.59 -32.92 30.22
C SER A 315 -41.01 -32.06 31.41
N ALA A 316 -40.73 -30.75 31.30
CA ALA A 316 -41.65 -29.64 31.59
C ALA A 316 -41.22 -28.43 30.72
N SER A 317 -41.92 -28.13 29.62
CA SER A 317 -42.98 -27.09 29.58
C SER A 317 -42.55 -25.74 30.12
N SER A 318 -42.09 -24.85 29.24
CA SER A 318 -42.35 -23.41 29.39
C SER A 318 -42.37 -22.74 28.01
N LYS A 319 -43.57 -22.26 27.67
CA LYS A 319 -43.87 -21.43 26.51
C LYS A 319 -43.35 -20.02 26.79
N HIS A 320 -42.53 -19.46 25.89
CA HIS A 320 -42.63 -18.03 25.57
C HIS A 320 -41.97 -17.73 24.23
N THR A 321 -42.81 -17.45 23.25
CA THR A 321 -42.49 -16.72 22.03
C THR A 321 -42.45 -15.22 22.31
N PRO A 322 -41.52 -14.48 21.71
CA PRO A 322 -41.78 -13.10 21.32
C PRO A 322 -41.82 -12.98 19.80
N ARG A 323 -43.06 -12.95 19.31
CA ARG A 323 -43.63 -11.99 18.35
C ARG A 323 -42.64 -11.29 17.40
N SER A 324 -42.72 -11.70 16.13
CA SER A 324 -42.27 -10.95 14.97
C SER A 324 -42.88 -9.55 14.91
N ALA A 325 -42.03 -8.53 14.86
CA ALA A 325 -42.43 -7.20 14.41
C ALA A 325 -42.21 -7.12 12.90
N ASN A 326 -43.32 -7.14 12.16
CA ASN A 326 -43.35 -6.74 10.77
C ASN A 326 -43.14 -5.21 10.74
N PHE A 327 -42.06 -4.74 10.10
CA PHE A 327 -41.96 -3.34 9.72
C PHE A 327 -42.29 -3.23 8.23
N LEU A 328 -43.49 -2.70 7.99
CA LEU A 328 -43.98 -2.24 6.69
C LEU A 328 -43.07 -1.08 6.21
N THR A 329 -42.43 -1.24 5.07
CA THR A 329 -41.88 -0.13 4.29
C THR A 329 -43.01 0.44 3.42
N THR A 330 -43.72 1.43 3.94
CA THR A 330 -44.60 2.27 3.12
C THR A 330 -43.74 3.32 2.42
N ALA A 331 -43.71 3.24 1.10
CA ALA A 331 -43.17 4.28 0.24
C ALA A 331 -44.07 5.50 0.32
N GLU A 332 -43.52 6.65 0.71
CA GLU A 332 -44.14 7.94 0.44
C GLU A 332 -43.06 8.90 -0.06
N SER A 333 -43.31 9.33 -1.30
CA SER A 333 -42.51 10.23 -2.11
C SER A 333 -42.52 11.64 -1.57
N ALA A 334 -41.35 12.16 -1.18
CA ALA A 334 -41.11 13.59 -1.01
C ALA A 334 -40.01 14.02 -1.99
N ILE A 335 -40.44 14.69 -3.06
CA ILE A 335 -39.57 15.43 -3.98
C ILE A 335 -38.97 16.60 -3.19
N MET A 336 -37.74 16.43 -2.73
CA MET A 336 -36.96 17.50 -2.08
C MET A 336 -35.87 17.95 -3.05
N ARG A 337 -36.00 19.17 -3.56
CA ARG A 337 -34.97 19.84 -4.38
C ARG A 337 -33.73 20.09 -3.51
N PRO A 338 -32.53 19.61 -3.88
CA PRO A 338 -31.31 20.05 -3.22
C PRO A 338 -30.80 21.33 -3.89
N GLY A 339 -31.20 22.47 -3.33
CA GLY A 339 -30.44 23.71 -3.45
C GLY A 339 -29.53 23.81 -2.23
N THR A 340 -28.27 23.40 -2.37
CA THR A 340 -27.25 23.60 -1.33
C THR A 340 -26.01 24.18 -1.99
N SER A 341 -25.77 25.47 -1.71
CA SER A 341 -24.50 26.11 -2.01
C SER A 341 -23.40 25.39 -1.23
N ILE A 342 -22.36 25.00 -1.95
CA ILE A 342 -21.17 24.40 -1.36
C ILE A 342 -20.39 25.56 -0.73
N LYS A 343 -20.46 25.69 0.60
CA LYS A 343 -19.49 26.47 1.38
C LYS A 343 -18.29 25.57 1.66
N THR A 344 -17.24 25.68 0.86
CA THR A 344 -15.92 25.13 1.21
C THR A 344 -15.22 26.11 2.14
N ASN A 345 -15.23 25.83 3.44
CA ASN A 345 -14.31 26.49 4.37
C ASN A 345 -12.97 25.77 4.27
N VAL A 346 -11.98 26.43 3.67
CA VAL A 346 -10.58 25.99 3.69
C VAL A 346 -9.89 26.77 4.82
N GLN A 347 -9.37 26.06 5.81
CA GLN A 347 -8.69 26.64 6.97
C GLN A 347 -7.21 26.29 6.86
N ILE A 348 -6.38 27.27 6.53
CA ILE A 348 -4.91 27.15 6.45
C ILE A 348 -4.33 28.33 7.24
N GLY A 349 -3.67 28.06 8.38
CA GLY A 349 -3.10 29.09 9.26
C GLY A 349 -4.14 29.87 10.07
N GLU A 350 -3.69 30.70 11.01
CA GLU A 350 -4.53 31.50 11.95
C GLU A 350 -5.45 32.55 11.28
N GLY A 351 -5.62 32.53 9.96
CA GLY A 351 -6.57 33.36 9.21
C GLY A 351 -7.79 32.55 8.76
N THR A 352 -8.98 32.89 9.26
CA THR A 352 -10.24 32.38 8.71
C THR A 352 -10.73 33.36 7.64
N TYR A 353 -10.53 33.04 6.37
CA TYR A 353 -11.06 33.85 5.27
C TYR A 353 -12.55 33.54 5.09
N GLN A 354 -13.42 34.42 5.59
CA GLN A 354 -14.85 34.36 5.28
C GLN A 354 -15.12 35.11 3.98
N LEU A 355 -15.31 34.37 2.89
CA LEU A 355 -15.83 34.94 1.64
C LEU A 355 -17.34 35.17 1.79
N SER A 356 -17.70 36.31 2.38
CA SER A 356 -19.09 36.75 2.55
C SER A 356 -19.58 37.35 1.23
N ARG A 357 -20.21 36.53 0.39
CA ARG A 357 -20.88 36.99 -0.84
C ARG A 357 -22.16 37.72 -0.46
N ALA A 358 -22.07 39.04 -0.28
CA ALA A 358 -23.25 39.90 -0.28
C ALA A 358 -23.90 39.85 -1.67
N ILE A 359 -25.22 39.75 -1.73
CA ILE A 359 -26.00 39.75 -2.98
C ILE A 359 -26.43 41.20 -3.23
N PRO A 360 -25.84 41.93 -4.19
CA PRO A 360 -26.36 43.23 -4.61
C PRO A 360 -27.46 43.05 -5.66
N ALA A 361 -28.32 44.05 -5.76
CA ALA A 361 -29.42 44.14 -6.72
C ALA A 361 -28.91 44.15 -8.18
N PRO A 362 -29.75 43.76 -9.17
CA PRO A 362 -29.32 43.60 -10.55
C PRO A 362 -29.19 44.96 -11.26
N GLU A 363 -28.01 45.57 -11.18
CA GLU A 363 -27.59 46.56 -12.16
C GLU A 363 -26.87 45.85 -13.32
N ILE A 364 -27.36 46.09 -14.53
CA ILE A 364 -26.81 45.55 -15.77
C ILE A 364 -25.55 46.36 -16.08
N GLU A 365 -24.46 46.06 -15.38
CA GLU A 365 -23.14 46.57 -15.72
C GLU A 365 -22.41 45.57 -16.60
N HIS A 366 -21.71 46.14 -17.59
CA HIS A 366 -20.77 45.47 -18.46
C HIS A 366 -19.55 45.09 -17.60
N GLU A 367 -19.72 44.13 -16.68
CA GLU A 367 -18.63 43.56 -15.88
C GLU A 367 -17.53 43.11 -16.86
N SER A 368 -16.38 43.72 -16.68
CA SER A 368 -15.32 43.73 -17.65
C SER A 368 -14.66 42.35 -17.71
N GLU A 369 -14.47 41.82 -18.92
CA GLU A 369 -13.74 40.56 -19.17
C GLU A 369 -12.30 40.57 -18.60
N TRP A 370 -11.81 41.77 -18.25
CA TRP A 370 -10.51 42.00 -17.62
C TRP A 370 -10.48 41.58 -16.15
N ASP A 371 -11.55 41.82 -15.37
CA ASP A 371 -11.59 41.45 -13.94
C ASP A 371 -11.61 39.92 -13.73
N LEU A 372 -12.25 39.18 -14.64
CA LEU A 372 -12.28 37.71 -14.61
C LEU A 372 -10.91 37.07 -14.86
N ASN A 373 -10.05 37.71 -15.65
CA ASN A 373 -8.71 37.20 -15.94
C ASN A 373 -7.73 37.43 -14.78
N GLU A 374 -7.90 38.52 -14.02
CA GLU A 374 -7.11 38.81 -12.83
C GLU A 374 -7.45 37.83 -11.70
N ASP A 375 -8.74 37.63 -11.41
CA ASP A 375 -9.22 36.63 -10.45
C ASP A 375 -8.72 35.21 -10.79
N LEU A 376 -8.72 34.85 -12.08
CA LEU A 376 -8.25 33.55 -12.53
C LEU A 376 -6.73 33.38 -12.34
N ALA A 377 -5.95 34.44 -12.60
CA ALA A 377 -4.52 34.44 -12.37
C ALA A 377 -4.18 34.30 -10.87
N GLU A 378 -4.91 35.01 -9.99
CA GLU A 378 -4.74 34.88 -8.55
C GLU A 378 -5.07 33.47 -8.05
N ILE A 379 -6.16 32.86 -8.53
CA ILE A 379 -6.53 31.49 -8.18
C ILE A 379 -5.44 30.50 -8.60
N GLU A 380 -4.85 30.67 -9.77
CA GLU A 380 -3.78 29.79 -10.26
C GLU A 380 -2.48 29.98 -9.46
N ILE A 381 -2.11 31.21 -9.10
CA ILE A 381 -0.96 31.47 -8.21
C ILE A 381 -1.17 30.82 -6.85
N LEU A 382 -2.36 30.97 -6.24
CA LEU A 382 -2.70 30.33 -4.96
C LEU A 382 -2.64 28.81 -5.06
N ARG A 383 -3.10 28.24 -6.18
CA ARG A 383 -3.03 26.80 -6.44
C ARG A 383 -1.58 26.32 -6.50
N ILE A 384 -0.73 26.97 -7.29
CA ILE A 384 0.69 26.63 -7.43
C ILE A 384 1.40 26.74 -6.07
N ALA A 385 1.11 27.79 -5.29
CA ALA A 385 1.64 27.95 -3.94
C ALA A 385 1.23 26.78 -3.03
N MET A 386 -0.05 26.38 -3.04
CA MET A 386 -0.55 25.27 -2.25
C MET A 386 0.06 23.93 -2.66
N GLU A 387 0.20 23.67 -3.96
CA GLU A 387 0.85 22.46 -4.50
C GLU A 387 2.34 22.43 -4.12
N SER A 388 3.03 23.57 -4.09
CA SER A 388 4.42 23.67 -3.67
C SER A 388 4.62 23.30 -2.19
N VAL A 389 3.72 23.76 -1.31
CA VAL A 389 3.72 23.44 0.12
C VAL A 389 3.42 21.96 0.33
N GLN A 390 2.45 21.42 -0.43
CA GLN A 390 2.11 20.01 -0.35
C GLN A 390 3.29 19.13 -0.78
N ARG A 391 3.95 19.47 -1.90
CA ARG A 391 5.18 18.78 -2.34
C ARG A 391 6.24 18.83 -1.25
N GLN A 392 6.56 20.01 -0.71
CA GLN A 392 7.57 20.14 0.33
C GLN A 392 7.20 19.34 1.59
N SER A 393 5.91 19.24 1.93
CA SER A 393 5.46 18.41 3.05
C SER A 393 5.73 16.91 2.82
N VAL A 394 5.54 16.43 1.60
CA VAL A 394 5.79 15.03 1.21
C VAL A 394 7.29 14.75 1.20
N GLU A 395 8.08 15.65 0.60
CA GLU A 395 9.55 15.55 0.58
C GLU A 395 10.13 15.60 1.99
N ASN A 396 9.61 16.47 2.85
CA ASN A 396 9.99 16.54 4.26
C ASN A 396 9.58 15.29 5.05
N ALA A 397 8.49 14.62 4.67
CA ALA A 397 8.04 13.39 5.32
C ALA A 397 8.92 12.20 4.91
N ILE A 398 9.27 12.08 3.63
CA ILE A 398 10.08 10.98 3.09
C ILE A 398 11.58 11.21 3.33
N GLY A 399 12.01 12.47 3.37
CA GLY A 399 13.41 12.90 3.42
C GLY A 399 14.10 12.95 2.05
N LEU A 400 13.37 12.71 0.95
CA LEU A 400 13.89 12.69 -0.42
C LEU A 400 12.83 13.23 -1.39
N ALA A 401 13.28 13.80 -2.51
CA ALA A 401 12.38 14.15 -3.60
C ALA A 401 11.83 12.89 -4.27
N ILE A 402 10.57 12.90 -4.69
CA ILE A 402 9.91 11.70 -5.23
C ILE A 402 10.63 11.15 -6.47
N TRP A 403 11.15 12.05 -7.32
CA TRP A 403 11.89 11.67 -8.53
C TRP A 403 13.24 10.99 -8.24
N GLN A 404 13.80 11.17 -7.04
CA GLN A 404 15.03 10.49 -6.61
C GLN A 404 14.77 9.06 -6.13
N ILE A 405 13.51 8.70 -5.83
CA ILE A 405 13.17 7.37 -5.33
C ILE A 405 13.23 6.38 -6.49
N PRO A 406 14.12 5.37 -6.43
CA PRO A 406 14.20 4.38 -7.49
C PRO A 406 12.88 3.62 -7.64
N TRP A 407 12.41 3.43 -8.87
CA TRP A 407 11.11 2.81 -9.13
C TRP A 407 10.97 1.40 -8.52
N PHE A 408 12.07 0.64 -8.43
CA PHE A 408 12.06 -0.69 -7.84
C PHE A 408 11.81 -0.66 -6.32
N ILE A 409 12.20 0.39 -5.60
CA ILE A 409 11.90 0.55 -4.16
C ILE A 409 10.40 0.71 -3.96
N ILE A 410 9.75 1.50 -4.81
CA ILE A 410 8.29 1.67 -4.76
C ILE A 410 7.61 0.34 -5.05
N TRP A 411 8.12 -0.43 -6.02
CA TRP A 411 7.61 -1.76 -6.30
C TRP A 411 7.75 -2.72 -5.10
N ILE A 412 8.90 -2.72 -4.41
CA ILE A 412 9.10 -3.49 -3.18
C ILE A 412 8.10 -3.03 -2.11
N TRP A 413 7.84 -1.73 -1.98
CA TRP A 413 6.85 -1.22 -1.04
C TRP A 413 5.43 -1.75 -1.33
N ARG A 414 5.03 -1.84 -2.61
CA ARG A 414 3.77 -2.48 -3.02
C ARG A 414 3.75 -3.96 -2.66
N LEU A 415 4.84 -4.66 -2.95
CA LEU A 415 4.99 -6.07 -2.60
C LEU A 415 4.87 -6.30 -1.08
N ASN A 416 5.49 -5.44 -0.25
CA ASN A 416 5.40 -5.51 1.21
C ASN A 416 3.96 -5.38 1.69
N SER A 417 3.23 -4.39 1.18
CA SER A 417 1.81 -4.20 1.51
C SER A 417 0.98 -5.43 1.14
N THR A 418 1.18 -5.98 -0.05
CA THR A 418 0.48 -7.20 -0.50
C THR A 418 0.79 -8.42 0.36
N LEU A 419 2.08 -8.71 0.60
CA LEU A 419 2.50 -9.84 1.41
C LEU A 419 1.97 -9.73 2.83
N LEU A 420 2.05 -8.54 3.44
CA LEU A 420 1.55 -8.29 4.79
C LEU A 420 0.04 -8.50 4.89
N THR A 421 -0.74 -7.97 3.94
CA THR A 421 -2.20 -8.11 3.94
C THR A 421 -2.64 -9.58 3.79
N ILE A 422 -1.96 -10.36 2.94
CA ILE A 422 -2.24 -11.80 2.81
C ILE A 422 -1.82 -12.54 4.08
N ALA A 423 -0.62 -12.28 4.60
CA ALA A 423 -0.10 -12.90 5.82
C ALA A 423 -1.02 -12.67 7.03
N ILE A 424 -1.51 -11.45 7.20
CA ILE A 424 -2.46 -11.08 8.27
C ILE A 424 -3.79 -11.80 8.10
N SER A 425 -4.32 -11.87 6.87
CA SER A 425 -5.58 -12.58 6.59
C SER A 425 -5.48 -14.07 6.97
N LEU A 426 -4.36 -14.71 6.59
CA LEU A 426 -4.04 -16.09 6.97
C LEU A 426 -3.86 -16.28 8.48
N LEU A 427 -3.33 -15.27 9.18
CA LEU A 427 -3.11 -15.33 10.63
C LEU A 427 -4.42 -15.15 11.42
N LEU A 428 -5.26 -14.18 11.03
CA LEU A 428 -6.57 -13.93 11.65
C LEU A 428 -7.49 -15.15 11.53
N SER A 429 -7.56 -15.71 10.34
CA SER A 429 -8.42 -16.87 10.05
C SER A 429 -8.04 -18.13 10.82
N ARG A 430 -6.76 -18.30 11.18
CA ARG A 430 -6.34 -19.44 12.01
C ARG A 430 -7.06 -19.48 13.36
N GLY A 431 -7.36 -18.30 13.92
CA GLY A 431 -8.17 -18.17 15.13
C GLY A 431 -9.64 -18.57 14.94
N ILE A 432 -10.18 -18.40 13.74
CA ILE A 432 -11.60 -18.61 13.40
C ILE A 432 -11.90 -20.07 13.04
N PHE A 433 -11.03 -20.71 12.26
CA PHE A 433 -11.22 -22.07 11.74
C PHE A 433 -10.62 -23.17 12.63
N SER A 434 -10.11 -22.84 13.83
CA SER A 434 -9.65 -23.85 14.78
C SER A 434 -10.82 -24.73 15.30
N ILE A 435 -10.58 -26.04 15.41
CA ILE A 435 -11.55 -27.16 15.55
C ILE A 435 -12.35 -27.20 16.90
N GLY A 436 -12.53 -26.09 17.63
CA GLY A 436 -13.24 -26.12 18.93
C GLY A 436 -14.10 -24.89 19.21
N VAL A 437 -15.43 -25.07 19.27
CA VAL A 437 -16.44 -24.01 19.45
C VAL A 437 -16.15 -23.10 20.66
N ASN A 438 -15.91 -23.67 21.85
CA ASN A 438 -15.68 -22.87 23.06
C ASN A 438 -14.29 -22.23 23.12
N THR A 439 -13.30 -22.79 22.41
CA THR A 439 -11.95 -22.24 22.34
C THR A 439 -11.78 -21.21 21.22
N THR A 440 -12.77 -21.04 20.33
CA THR A 440 -12.65 -20.22 19.12
C THR A 440 -12.55 -18.73 19.49
N ILE A 441 -13.44 -18.21 20.35
CA ILE A 441 -13.48 -16.77 20.68
C ILE A 441 -12.19 -16.31 21.37
N ARG A 442 -11.72 -17.05 22.38
CA ARG A 442 -10.49 -16.69 23.10
C ARG A 442 -9.27 -16.70 22.17
N ARG A 443 -9.20 -17.69 21.27
CA ARG A 443 -8.10 -17.78 20.29
C ARG A 443 -8.20 -16.66 19.25
N SER A 444 -9.39 -16.39 18.70
CA SER A 444 -9.56 -15.34 17.69
C SER A 444 -9.23 -13.96 18.23
N VAL A 445 -9.59 -13.64 19.48
CA VAL A 445 -9.17 -12.39 20.15
C VAL A 445 -7.65 -12.33 20.30
N GLY A 446 -6.99 -13.44 20.66
CA GLY A 446 -5.54 -13.51 20.74
C GLY A 446 -4.85 -13.24 19.40
N TYR A 447 -5.31 -13.86 18.32
CA TYR A 447 -4.78 -13.61 16.97
C TYR A 447 -5.07 -12.19 16.49
N LEU A 448 -6.24 -11.65 16.77
CA LEU A 448 -6.58 -10.26 16.46
C LEU A 448 -5.64 -9.29 17.17
N ALA A 449 -5.43 -9.46 18.48
CA ALA A 449 -4.51 -8.61 19.24
C ALA A 449 -3.08 -8.69 18.68
N LEU A 450 -2.59 -9.89 18.37
CA LEU A 450 -1.27 -10.08 17.77
C LEU A 450 -1.16 -9.37 16.42
N VAL A 451 -2.18 -9.48 15.56
CA VAL A 451 -2.21 -8.82 14.25
C VAL A 451 -2.22 -7.30 14.39
N ILE A 452 -3.01 -6.76 15.32
CA ILE A 452 -3.07 -5.31 15.60
C ILE A 452 -1.69 -4.84 16.05
N ILE A 453 -1.05 -5.53 17.00
CA ILE A 453 0.30 -5.19 17.47
C ILE A 453 1.30 -5.23 16.32
N LEU A 454 1.35 -6.31 15.55
CA LEU A 454 2.27 -6.47 14.43
C LEU A 454 2.11 -5.34 13.40
N LYS A 455 0.87 -5.06 12.97
CA LYS A 455 0.60 -4.02 11.97
C LYS A 455 0.85 -2.62 12.53
N SER A 456 0.51 -2.36 13.78
CA SER A 456 0.80 -1.09 14.45
C SER A 456 2.30 -0.84 14.55
N VAL A 457 3.11 -1.85 14.88
CA VAL A 457 4.59 -1.72 14.89
C VAL A 457 5.10 -1.34 13.51
N VAL A 458 4.64 -2.01 12.44
CA VAL A 458 5.06 -1.68 11.07
C VAL A 458 4.66 -0.24 10.69
N VAL A 459 3.43 0.17 11.01
CA VAL A 459 2.93 1.53 10.71
C VAL A 459 3.72 2.58 11.50
N ILE A 460 3.95 2.38 12.79
CA ILE A 460 4.74 3.28 13.64
C ILE A 460 6.19 3.36 13.13
N LEU A 461 6.78 2.22 12.75
CA LEU A 461 8.12 2.20 12.17
C LEU A 461 8.20 3.09 10.92
N TRP A 462 7.21 2.99 10.02
CA TRP A 462 7.13 3.85 8.84
C TRP A 462 6.91 5.33 9.17
N SER A 463 6.03 5.64 10.12
CA SER A 463 5.71 7.03 10.46
C SER A 463 6.83 7.76 11.18
N PHE A 464 7.60 7.09 12.03
CA PHE A 464 8.59 7.75 12.89
C PHE A 464 10.04 7.53 12.44
N GLN A 465 10.36 6.40 11.81
CA GLN A 465 11.75 6.02 11.53
C GLN A 465 12.21 6.32 10.11
N ILE A 466 11.31 6.72 9.20
CA ILE A 466 11.69 7.02 7.81
C ILE A 466 12.78 8.10 7.72
N LYS A 467 12.72 9.13 8.57
CA LYS A 467 13.72 10.21 8.62
C LYS A 467 15.05 9.78 9.23
N ALA A 468 15.01 8.87 10.21
CA ALA A 468 16.20 8.47 10.97
C ALA A 468 16.99 7.37 10.27
N ILE A 469 16.29 6.37 9.73
CA ILE A 469 16.91 5.19 9.12
C ILE A 469 17.11 5.41 7.61
N GLY A 470 16.25 6.21 6.97
CA GLY A 470 16.18 6.36 5.52
C GLY A 470 15.22 5.38 4.86
N LEU A 471 14.70 5.77 3.71
CA LEU A 471 13.65 5.04 2.98
C LEU A 471 14.08 3.62 2.53
N ILE A 472 15.29 3.52 1.96
CA ILE A 472 15.80 2.27 1.37
C ILE A 472 15.98 1.17 2.43
N PRO A 473 16.79 1.35 3.50
CA PRO A 473 16.95 0.34 4.54
C PRO A 473 15.63 -0.01 5.23
N LEU A 474 14.76 0.97 5.50
CA LEU A 474 13.43 0.74 6.07
C LEU A 474 12.56 -0.16 5.18
N THR A 475 12.61 0.03 3.87
CA THR A 475 11.87 -0.80 2.90
C THR A 475 12.35 -2.26 2.93
N TYR A 476 13.65 -2.51 3.07
CA TYR A 476 14.20 -3.86 3.19
C TYR A 476 13.89 -4.51 4.54
N ILE A 477 13.99 -3.77 5.65
CA ILE A 477 13.62 -4.27 6.99
C ILE A 477 12.15 -4.71 6.97
N THR A 478 11.27 -3.88 6.41
CA THR A 478 9.85 -4.18 6.34
C THR A 478 9.56 -5.34 5.38
N LEU A 479 10.32 -5.50 4.29
CA LEU A 479 10.25 -6.68 3.43
C LEU A 479 10.58 -7.96 4.20
N LEU A 480 11.64 -7.97 5.03
CA LEU A 480 12.00 -9.14 5.84
C LEU A 480 10.91 -9.47 6.87
N ILE A 481 10.30 -8.47 7.51
CA ILE A 481 9.16 -8.65 8.42
C ILE A 481 7.95 -9.22 7.68
N CYS A 482 7.63 -8.72 6.49
CA CYS A 482 6.51 -9.18 5.70
C CYS A 482 6.73 -10.62 5.19
N LEU A 483 7.94 -10.93 4.71
CA LEU A 483 8.30 -12.26 4.22
C LEU A 483 8.28 -13.28 5.36
N SER A 484 8.88 -12.97 6.51
CA SER A 484 8.87 -13.85 7.68
C SER A 484 7.46 -14.08 8.22
N SER A 485 6.61 -13.05 8.26
CA SER A 485 5.19 -13.17 8.63
C SER A 485 4.42 -14.03 7.63
N PHE A 486 4.65 -13.84 6.33
CA PHE A 486 4.00 -14.61 5.27
C PHE A 486 4.39 -16.10 5.32
N VAL A 487 5.68 -16.40 5.40
CA VAL A 487 6.20 -17.78 5.53
C VAL A 487 5.71 -18.43 6.82
N SER A 488 5.69 -17.70 7.94
CA SER A 488 5.14 -18.19 9.22
C SER A 488 3.65 -18.52 9.09
N SER A 489 2.88 -17.68 8.41
CA SER A 489 1.47 -17.94 8.11
C SER A 489 1.31 -19.19 7.23
N LEU A 490 2.12 -19.37 6.18
CA LEU A 490 2.08 -20.59 5.36
C LEU A 490 2.42 -21.86 6.18
N GLY A 491 3.40 -21.77 7.08
CA GLY A 491 3.75 -22.85 8.00
C GLY A 491 2.62 -23.19 8.99
N LEU A 492 1.91 -22.18 9.51
CA LEU A 492 0.75 -22.36 10.39
C LEU A 492 -0.43 -23.09 9.71
N TRP A 493 -0.48 -23.03 8.37
CA TRP A 493 -1.46 -23.73 7.53
C TRP A 493 -0.94 -25.10 7.03
N GLY A 494 0.25 -25.52 7.44
CA GLY A 494 0.81 -26.83 7.09
C GLY A 494 1.34 -26.92 5.65
N LEU A 495 1.57 -25.79 4.97
CA LEU A 495 2.05 -25.78 3.59
C LEU A 495 3.56 -26.09 3.48
N LEU A 496 4.27 -25.95 4.60
CA LEU A 496 5.73 -26.18 4.72
C LEU A 496 6.08 -27.50 5.42
N SER A 497 5.07 -28.28 5.85
CA SER A 497 5.25 -29.61 6.46
C SER A 497 5.10 -30.70 5.43
#